data_AF-A0A7S2DG16-F1
#
_entry.id   AF-A0A7S2DG16-F1
#
_cell.length_a   1.000
_cell.length_b   1.000
_cell.length_c   1.000
_cell.angle_alpha   90.00
_cell.angle_beta   90.00
_cell.angle_gamma   90.00
#
_symmetry.space_group_name_H-M   'P 1'
#
loop_
_entity.id
_entity.type
_entity.pdbx_description
1 polymer ?
#
loop_
_entity_poly.entity_id
_entity_poly.type
_entity_poly.pdbx_seq_one_letter_code
_entity_poly.pdbx_strand_id
1 'polypeptide(L)'
;MSMFTPEDVPTETENAGPNETTGLATAEEKSSSIDPTKMGSWAQEGPLTFKVLCLIGGVCMTVSGVLGLFGVLFSPLHAVIEGYMCIFGVMIIMMEGSKYLCPINLKETVLREAKFLAVLNGRGAFYVFLGTLLLTQWPNFFDVLIGIYMVLLGFVMVIIGTVAK
;
A
#
# COMPACT_ATOMS: atom_id res chain seq x y z
N MET A 1 53.82 -35.88 20.10
CA MET A 1 54.02 -36.47 18.76
C MET A 1 52.91 -37.49 18.57
N SER A 2 52.17 -37.36 17.46
CA SER A 2 50.90 -38.00 17.05
C SER A 2 50.63 -39.41 17.61
N MET A 3 49.48 -39.68 18.23
CA MET A 3 48.11 -39.74 17.67
C MET A 3 47.83 -41.08 16.95
N PHE A 4 47.22 -41.98 17.74
CA PHE A 4 46.17 -42.98 17.50
C PHE A 4 46.02 -43.64 16.11
N THR A 5 46.03 -44.97 16.13
CA THR A 5 45.95 -45.93 15.02
C THR A 5 44.51 -46.24 14.56
N PRO A 6 44.31 -46.73 13.32
CA PRO A 6 43.02 -47.06 12.72
C PRO A 6 42.75 -48.58 12.69
N GLU A 7 41.52 -49.04 12.91
CA GLU A 7 41.08 -50.41 12.54
C GLU A 7 39.53 -50.53 12.45
N ASP A 8 39.06 -51.14 11.35
CA ASP A 8 37.82 -51.95 11.13
C ASP A 8 36.42 -51.34 10.75
N VAL A 9 36.19 -51.14 9.43
CA VAL A 9 35.27 -51.84 8.45
C VAL A 9 34.10 -52.73 9.01
N PRO A 10 32.92 -52.98 8.34
CA PRO A 10 31.91 -52.17 7.61
C PRO A 10 30.40 -52.60 7.86
N THR A 11 29.48 -52.15 6.98
CA THR A 11 28.20 -52.76 6.48
C THR A 11 26.87 -52.74 7.27
N GLU A 12 25.94 -51.97 6.68
CA GLU A 12 24.54 -52.29 6.28
C GLU A 12 23.46 -52.71 7.29
N THR A 13 22.38 -51.91 7.32
CA THR A 13 20.95 -52.33 7.20
C THR A 13 20.16 -51.04 6.89
N GLU A 14 19.84 -50.73 5.63
CA GLU A 14 18.72 -51.22 4.80
C GLU A 14 17.31 -50.72 5.25
N ASN A 15 16.69 -49.94 4.35
CA ASN A 15 15.24 -49.70 4.12
C ASN A 15 14.44 -48.68 4.98
N ALA A 16 14.04 -47.54 4.36
CA ALA A 16 12.68 -47.35 3.80
C ALA A 16 12.35 -45.87 3.40
N GLY A 17 12.07 -45.63 2.11
CA GLY A 17 11.03 -44.68 1.65
C GLY A 17 11.38 -43.18 1.50
N PRO A 18 10.56 -42.39 0.76
CA PRO A 18 11.06 -41.63 -0.40
C PRO A 18 10.91 -40.10 -0.34
N ASN A 19 11.71 -39.45 -1.18
CA ASN A 19 11.61 -38.09 -1.72
C ASN A 19 12.22 -36.96 -0.89
N GLU A 20 13.31 -36.42 -1.44
CA GLU A 20 13.64 -35.02 -1.33
C GLU A 20 12.86 -34.24 -2.41
N THR A 21 12.73 -32.93 -2.18
CA THR A 21 12.02 -31.91 -2.96
C THR A 21 10.51 -31.90 -2.68
N THR A 22 9.97 -30.96 -1.92
CA THR A 22 9.88 -29.57 -2.39
C THR A 22 9.48 -28.69 -1.20
N GLY A 23 10.23 -27.61 -0.99
CA GLY A 23 10.17 -26.77 0.19
C GLY A 23 8.78 -26.21 0.50
N LEU A 24 8.35 -26.43 1.75
CA LEU A 24 7.32 -25.64 2.42
C LEU A 24 7.44 -25.83 3.95
N ALA A 25 8.64 -25.71 4.50
CA ALA A 25 8.87 -25.69 5.94
C ALA A 25 9.84 -24.56 6.28
N THR A 26 9.28 -23.36 6.49
CA THR A 26 9.80 -22.27 7.35
C THR A 26 8.91 -21.03 7.17
N ALA A 27 7.61 -21.17 7.50
CA ALA A 27 6.69 -20.03 7.62
C ALA A 27 6.59 -19.51 9.06
N GLU A 28 7.38 -20.03 10.00
CA GLU A 28 7.38 -19.60 11.39
C GLU A 28 8.82 -19.41 11.86
N GLU A 29 9.03 -18.34 12.62
CA GLU A 29 10.30 -17.94 13.26
C GLU A 29 11.23 -17.00 12.45
N LYS A 30 10.75 -15.80 12.14
CA LYS A 30 11.60 -14.60 12.26
C LYS A 30 10.95 -13.55 13.15
N SER A 31 10.61 -13.98 14.36
CA SER A 31 10.46 -13.12 15.53
C SER A 31 11.87 -12.80 16.04
N SER A 32 12.52 -11.78 15.49
CA SER A 32 13.79 -11.28 16.04
C SER A 32 13.97 -9.80 15.78
N SER A 33 14.10 -9.06 16.88
CA SER A 33 14.32 -7.61 17.01
C SER A 33 13.12 -6.70 16.72
N ILE A 34 12.15 -6.71 17.62
CA ILE A 34 11.27 -5.55 17.81
C ILE A 34 12.10 -4.47 18.54
N ASP A 35 12.82 -3.67 17.74
CA ASP A 35 13.34 -2.37 18.16
C ASP A 35 12.14 -1.46 18.50
N PRO A 36 11.97 -1.00 19.74
CA PRO A 36 10.87 -0.08 20.08
C PRO A 36 10.98 1.26 19.32
N THR A 37 12.16 1.62 18.83
CA THR A 37 12.39 2.77 17.94
C THR A 37 11.97 2.52 16.49
N LYS A 38 11.94 1.26 16.01
CA LYS A 38 11.36 0.93 14.70
C LYS A 38 9.83 0.87 14.76
N MET A 39 9.21 0.60 15.90
CA MET A 39 7.73 0.62 15.98
C MET A 39 7.13 1.99 15.67
N GLY A 40 7.80 3.09 16.06
CA GLY A 40 7.35 4.43 15.71
C GLY A 40 7.45 4.76 14.20
N SER A 41 8.47 4.26 13.51
CA SER A 41 8.63 4.52 12.07
C SER A 41 7.68 3.69 11.20
N TRP A 42 7.34 2.47 11.64
CA TRP A 42 6.34 1.62 10.96
C TRP A 42 4.91 2.14 11.17
N ALA A 43 4.65 2.76 12.32
CA ALA A 43 3.39 3.42 12.59
C ALA A 43 3.20 4.70 11.73
N GLN A 44 4.26 5.45 11.46
CA GLN A 44 4.19 6.62 10.56
C GLN A 44 4.06 6.25 9.08
N GLU A 45 4.71 5.17 8.64
CA GLU A 45 4.70 4.79 7.23
C GLU A 45 3.51 3.91 6.81
N GLY A 46 2.72 3.39 7.77
CA GLY A 46 1.60 2.49 7.54
C GLY A 46 2.04 1.11 7.03
N PRO A 47 1.31 0.02 7.36
CA PRO A 47 1.57 -1.29 6.79
C PRO A 47 1.59 -1.25 5.26
N LEU A 48 2.50 -1.99 4.64
CA LEU A 48 2.66 -2.03 3.18
C LEU A 48 1.34 -2.31 2.45
N THR A 49 0.47 -3.12 3.06
CA THR A 49 -0.89 -3.41 2.57
C THR A 49 -1.74 -2.15 2.35
N PHE A 50 -1.69 -1.18 3.27
CA PHE A 50 -2.46 0.06 3.12
C PHE A 50 -1.94 0.93 1.99
N LYS A 51 -0.62 0.98 1.79
CA LYS A 51 -0.03 1.68 0.65
C LYS A 51 -0.51 1.08 -0.67
N VAL A 52 -0.56 -0.24 -0.76
CA VAL A 52 -1.06 -0.95 -1.95
C VAL A 52 -2.55 -0.69 -2.16
N LEU A 53 -3.37 -0.74 -1.11
CA LEU A 53 -4.81 -0.44 -1.20
C LEU A 53 -5.06 0.99 -1.68
N CYS A 54 -4.35 1.98 -1.14
CA CYS A 54 -4.46 3.37 -1.57
C CYS A 54 -3.94 3.57 -2.99
N LEU A 55 -2.89 2.86 -3.41
CA LEU A 55 -2.41 2.88 -4.78
C LEU A 55 -3.48 2.37 -5.75
N ILE A 56 -4.14 1.24 -5.42
CA ILE A 56 -5.24 0.69 -6.22
C ILE A 56 -6.39 1.71 -6.29
N GLY A 57 -6.78 2.29 -5.16
CA GLY A 57 -7.80 3.33 -5.11
C GLY A 57 -7.45 4.55 -5.99
N GLY A 58 -6.20 5.02 -5.92
CA GLY A 58 -5.70 6.13 -6.75
C GLY A 58 -5.68 5.81 -8.25
N VAL A 59 -5.31 4.58 -8.63
CA VAL A 59 -5.38 4.11 -10.02
C VAL A 59 -6.81 4.06 -10.51
N CYS A 60 -7.73 3.44 -9.75
CA CYS A 60 -9.15 3.40 -10.10
C CYS A 60 -9.74 4.81 -10.24
N MET A 61 -9.44 5.72 -9.30
CA MET A 61 -9.87 7.12 -9.34
C MET A 61 -9.33 7.85 -10.58
N THR A 62 -8.06 7.64 -10.93
CA THR A 62 -7.46 8.24 -12.13
C THR A 62 -8.14 7.75 -13.40
N VAL A 63 -8.37 6.43 -13.50
CA VAL A 63 -9.04 5.84 -14.67
C VAL A 63 -10.48 6.35 -14.77
N SER A 64 -11.22 6.41 -13.65
CA SER A 64 -12.57 6.96 -13.62
C SER A 64 -12.60 8.42 -14.09
N GLY A 65 -11.69 9.26 -13.57
CA GLY A 65 -11.56 10.66 -13.98
C GLY A 65 -11.25 10.84 -15.46
N VAL A 66 -10.36 10.02 -16.02
CA VAL A 66 -10.04 10.04 -17.46
C VAL A 66 -11.27 9.66 -18.29
N LEU A 67 -11.99 8.60 -17.91
CA LEU A 67 -13.22 8.19 -18.60
C LEU A 67 -14.31 9.28 -18.49
N GLY A 68 -14.44 9.91 -17.32
CA GLY A 68 -15.37 11.02 -17.09
C GLY A 68 -15.03 12.27 -17.91
N LEU A 69 -13.74 12.57 -18.11
CA LEU A 69 -13.29 13.66 -18.99
C LEU A 69 -13.62 13.38 -20.47
N PHE A 70 -13.62 12.13 -20.93
CA PHE A 70 -14.11 11.83 -22.29
C PHE A 70 -15.63 12.04 -22.41
N GLY A 71 -16.37 12.03 -21.29
CA GLY A 71 -17.80 12.33 -21.20
C GLY A 71 -18.17 13.83 -21.20
N VAL A 72 -17.21 14.73 -21.42
CA VAL A 72 -17.34 16.21 -21.36
C VAL A 72 -18.55 16.81 -22.10
N LEU A 73 -19.11 16.12 -23.10
CA LEU A 73 -20.25 16.63 -23.88
C LEU A 73 -21.53 16.89 -23.06
N PHE A 74 -21.66 16.29 -21.87
CA PHE A 74 -22.92 16.35 -21.12
C PHE A 74 -23.01 17.47 -20.08
N SER A 75 -21.91 17.91 -19.47
CA SER A 75 -21.92 18.99 -18.46
C SER A 75 -20.51 19.52 -18.15
N PRO A 76 -20.23 20.83 -18.32
CA PRO A 76 -18.90 21.40 -18.07
C PRO A 76 -18.51 21.36 -16.58
N LEU A 77 -19.47 21.46 -15.66
CA LEU A 77 -19.22 21.35 -14.23
C LEU A 77 -18.72 19.95 -13.85
N HIS A 78 -19.35 18.92 -14.41
CA HIS A 78 -18.97 17.52 -14.19
C HIS A 78 -17.55 17.25 -14.68
N ALA A 79 -17.20 17.76 -15.86
CA ALA A 79 -15.85 17.66 -16.41
C ALA A 79 -14.77 18.30 -15.53
N VAL A 80 -15.07 19.44 -14.89
CA VAL A 80 -14.14 20.09 -13.97
C VAL A 80 -13.90 19.20 -12.75
N ILE A 81 -14.97 18.62 -12.18
CA ILE A 81 -14.85 17.67 -11.05
C ILE A 81 -14.00 16.47 -11.45
N GLU A 82 -14.28 15.83 -12.60
CA GLU A 82 -13.50 14.68 -13.09
C GLU A 82 -12.03 15.03 -13.33
N GLY A 83 -11.75 16.25 -13.81
CA GLY A 83 -10.39 16.76 -13.94
C GLY A 83 -9.67 16.83 -12.60
N TYR A 84 -10.33 17.34 -11.55
CA TYR A 84 -9.79 17.33 -10.19
C TYR A 84 -9.55 15.90 -9.69
N MET A 85 -10.48 14.97 -9.93
CA MET A 85 -10.33 13.56 -9.54
C MET A 85 -9.13 12.90 -10.21
N CYS A 86 -8.93 13.17 -11.50
CA CYS A 86 -7.77 12.66 -12.23
C CYS A 86 -6.46 13.18 -11.61
N ILE A 87 -6.37 14.48 -11.32
CA ILE A 87 -5.17 15.09 -10.72
C ILE A 87 -4.92 14.52 -9.32
N PHE A 88 -5.96 14.42 -8.48
CA PHE A 88 -5.83 13.88 -7.13
C PHE A 88 -5.52 12.38 -7.11
N GLY A 89 -6.09 11.60 -8.04
CA GLY A 89 -5.75 10.20 -8.24
C GLY A 89 -4.28 10.00 -8.58
N VAL A 90 -3.75 10.79 -9.52
CA VAL A 90 -2.31 10.78 -9.85
C VAL A 90 -1.48 11.18 -8.63
N MET A 91 -1.92 12.19 -7.86
CA MET A 91 -1.22 12.60 -6.66
C MET A 91 -1.14 11.47 -5.61
N ILE A 92 -2.22 10.70 -5.41
CA ILE A 92 -2.22 9.50 -4.56
C ILE A 92 -1.20 8.47 -5.06
N ILE A 93 -1.18 8.20 -6.37
CA ILE A 93 -0.21 7.27 -6.98
C ILE A 93 1.22 7.74 -6.75
N MET A 94 1.49 9.04 -6.84
CA MET A 94 2.82 9.60 -6.58
C MET A 94 3.21 9.53 -5.10
N MET A 95 2.25 9.71 -4.21
CA MET A 95 2.48 9.65 -2.76
C MET A 95 2.74 8.24 -2.23
N GLU A 96 1.91 7.28 -2.66
CA GLU A 96 1.98 5.88 -2.24
C GLU A 96 2.91 5.05 -3.14
N GLY A 97 3.23 5.57 -4.31
CA GLY A 97 4.18 5.00 -5.26
C GLY A 97 5.50 4.68 -4.58
N SER A 98 5.96 3.45 -4.78
CA SER A 98 7.25 3.01 -4.25
C SER A 98 8.37 3.92 -4.78
N LYS A 99 9.50 3.97 -4.06
CA LYS A 99 10.69 4.75 -4.44
C LYS A 99 11.18 4.46 -5.87
N TYR A 100 10.78 3.32 -6.44
CA TYR A 100 11.08 2.91 -7.82
C TYR A 100 10.20 3.58 -8.89
N LEU A 101 9.00 4.05 -8.56
CA LEU A 101 8.05 4.63 -9.52
C LEU A 101 8.11 6.16 -9.57
N CYS A 102 8.64 6.82 -8.54
CA CYS A 102 8.71 8.27 -8.48
C CYS A 102 10.10 8.73 -8.03
N PRO A 103 10.83 9.54 -8.83
CA PRO A 103 12.10 10.09 -8.40
C PRO A 103 11.88 10.94 -7.14
N ILE A 104 12.74 10.69 -6.15
CA ILE A 104 12.65 11.11 -4.75
C ILE A 104 12.34 12.63 -4.61
N ASN A 105 12.80 13.44 -5.57
CA ASN A 105 12.63 14.89 -5.63
C ASN A 105 11.16 15.36 -5.66
N LEU A 106 10.27 14.62 -6.34
CA LEU A 106 8.85 15.01 -6.47
C LEU A 106 8.07 14.74 -5.19
N LYS A 107 8.31 13.57 -4.58
CA LYS A 107 7.70 13.20 -3.30
C LYS A 107 8.10 14.18 -2.20
N GLU A 108 9.37 14.57 -2.15
CA GLU A 108 9.88 15.53 -1.17
C GLU A 108 9.29 16.93 -1.36
N THR A 109 9.11 17.37 -2.60
CA THR A 109 8.44 18.65 -2.91
C THR A 109 6.99 18.65 -2.45
N VAL A 110 6.24 17.58 -2.74
CA VAL A 110 4.83 17.46 -2.30
C VAL A 110 4.72 17.36 -0.77
N LEU A 111 5.60 16.60 -0.11
CA LEU A 111 5.62 16.52 1.36
C LEU A 111 6.01 17.83 2.03
N ARG A 112 6.86 18.64 1.36
CA ARG A 112 7.29 19.93 1.85
C ARG A 112 6.16 20.95 1.84
N GLU A 113 5.38 20.98 0.76
CA GLU A 113 4.23 21.87 0.60
C GLU A 113 3.00 21.36 1.39
N ALA A 114 2.74 20.06 1.34
CA ALA A 114 1.62 19.42 2.00
C ALA A 114 2.07 18.61 3.22
N LYS A 115 2.56 19.29 4.27
CA LYS A 115 2.92 18.65 5.55
C LYS A 115 1.76 17.84 6.17
N PHE A 116 0.52 18.23 5.89
CA PHE A 116 -0.67 17.47 6.29
C PHE A 116 -0.74 16.07 5.68
N LEU A 117 -0.26 15.92 4.45
CA LEU A 117 -0.17 14.65 3.72
C LEU A 117 0.98 13.76 4.22
N ALA A 118 1.98 14.35 4.89
CA ALA A 118 3.07 13.61 5.54
C ALA A 118 2.61 12.88 6.81
N VAL A 119 1.53 13.36 7.44
CA VAL A 119 0.97 12.77 8.66
C VAL A 119 -0.10 11.76 8.26
N LEU A 120 -0.03 10.53 8.79
CA LEU A 120 -0.97 9.44 8.46
C LEU A 120 -2.44 9.85 8.65
N ASN A 121 -2.74 10.57 9.73
CA ASN A 121 -4.07 11.06 10.04
C ASN A 121 -4.56 12.11 9.01
N GLY A 122 -3.69 13.05 8.60
CA GLY A 122 -4.05 14.06 7.62
C GLY A 122 -4.27 13.47 6.22
N ARG A 123 -3.38 12.56 5.81
CA ARG A 123 -3.54 11.78 4.59
C ARG A 123 -4.86 10.99 4.56
N GLY A 124 -5.24 10.34 5.66
CA GLY A 124 -6.52 9.64 5.78
C GLY A 124 -7.73 10.57 5.63
N ALA A 125 -7.71 11.72 6.30
CA ALA A 125 -8.77 12.73 6.18
C ALA A 125 -8.89 13.29 4.75
N PHE A 126 -7.76 13.45 4.05
CA PHE A 126 -7.77 13.82 2.63
C PHE A 126 -8.44 12.75 1.76
N TYR A 127 -8.20 11.46 2.01
CA TYR A 127 -8.88 10.38 1.29
C TYR A 127 -10.39 10.33 1.55
N VAL A 128 -10.83 10.63 2.78
CA VAL A 128 -12.27 10.78 3.09
C VAL A 128 -12.88 11.93 2.29
N PHE A 129 -12.19 13.07 2.22
CA PHE A 129 -12.64 14.22 1.44
C PHE A 129 -12.74 13.91 -0.06
N LEU A 130 -11.75 13.21 -0.64
CA LEU A 130 -11.83 12.79 -2.04
C LEU A 130 -12.97 11.80 -2.28
N GLY A 131 -13.21 10.87 -1.34
CA GLY A 131 -14.30 9.91 -1.44
C GLY A 131 -15.69 10.57 -1.38
N THR A 132 -15.89 11.59 -0.55
CA THR A 132 -17.15 12.36 -0.53
C THR A 132 -17.35 13.21 -1.78
N LEU A 133 -16.25 13.70 -2.36
CA LEU A 133 -16.26 14.36 -3.66
C LEU A 133 -16.72 13.40 -4.78
N LEU A 134 -16.26 12.13 -4.74
CA LEU A 134 -16.68 11.08 -5.70
C LEU A 134 -18.17 10.73 -5.52
N LEU A 135 -18.66 10.69 -4.27
CA LEU A 135 -20.07 10.45 -3.97
C LEU A 135 -21.01 11.53 -4.51
N THR A 136 -20.52 12.76 -4.67
CA THR A 136 -21.29 13.88 -5.23
C THR A 136 -21.56 13.70 -6.73
N GLN A 137 -20.79 12.83 -7.40
CA GLN A 137 -20.82 12.59 -8.84
C GLN A 137 -21.96 11.67 -9.31
N TRP A 138 -23.01 11.52 -8.50
CA TRP A 138 -24.19 10.72 -8.83
C TRP A 138 -24.83 11.26 -10.13
N PRO A 139 -25.20 10.42 -11.13
CA PRO A 139 -25.56 8.99 -11.06
C PRO A 139 -24.47 7.96 -11.41
N ASN A 140 -23.21 8.35 -11.64
CA ASN A 140 -22.19 7.39 -12.09
C ASN A 140 -21.91 6.31 -11.02
N PHE A 141 -22.34 5.08 -11.30
CA PHE A 141 -22.23 3.98 -10.33
C PHE A 141 -20.77 3.64 -9.97
N PHE A 142 -19.85 3.73 -10.93
CA PHE A 142 -18.43 3.47 -10.71
C PHE A 142 -17.79 4.49 -9.76
N ASP A 143 -18.07 5.78 -9.95
CA ASP A 143 -17.53 6.85 -9.10
C ASP A 143 -18.07 6.73 -7.68
N VAL A 144 -19.35 6.41 -7.52
CA VAL A 144 -19.94 6.17 -6.20
C VAL A 144 -19.28 4.97 -5.51
N LEU A 145 -19.05 3.86 -6.22
CA LEU A 145 -18.43 2.66 -5.65
C LEU A 145 -16.98 2.92 -5.21
N ILE A 146 -16.19 3.59 -6.05
CA ILE A 146 -14.81 3.99 -5.72
C ILE A 146 -14.82 5.01 -4.58
N GLY A 147 -15.82 5.89 -4.53
CA GLY A 147 -15.99 6.89 -3.48
C GLY A 147 -16.20 6.25 -2.11
N ILE A 148 -17.12 5.29 -2.01
CA ILE A 148 -17.36 4.52 -0.78
C ILE A 148 -16.07 3.82 -0.32
N TYR A 149 -15.36 3.18 -1.25
CA TYR A 149 -14.08 2.52 -0.96
C TYR A 149 -13.05 3.50 -0.38
N MET A 150 -12.89 4.67 -0.99
CA MET A 150 -11.94 5.70 -0.54
C MET A 150 -12.33 6.30 0.82
N VAL A 151 -13.63 6.52 1.09
CA VAL A 151 -14.12 6.96 2.40
C VAL A 151 -13.77 5.94 3.47
N LEU A 152 -14.04 4.64 3.24
CA LEU A 152 -13.73 3.58 4.20
C LEU A 152 -12.23 3.48 4.47
N LEU A 153 -11.40 3.50 3.43
CA LEU A 153 -9.94 3.50 3.59
C LEU A 153 -9.44 4.71 4.37
N GLY A 154 -9.95 5.91 4.05
CA GLY A 154 -9.59 7.14 4.75
C GLY A 154 -9.95 7.07 6.24
N PHE A 155 -11.13 6.55 6.57
CA PHE A 155 -11.57 6.38 7.96
C PHE A 155 -10.67 5.41 8.73
N VAL A 156 -10.32 4.27 8.12
CA VAL A 156 -9.39 3.29 8.72
C VAL A 156 -8.01 3.92 8.94
N MET A 157 -7.49 4.70 7.98
CA MET A 157 -6.21 5.41 8.15
C MET A 157 -6.24 6.44 9.28
N VAL A 158 -7.35 7.18 9.44
CA VAL A 158 -7.53 8.16 10.53
C VAL A 158 -7.53 7.46 11.89
N ILE A 159 -8.25 6.34 12.02
CA ILE A 159 -8.31 5.56 13.27
C ILE A 159 -6.91 5.04 13.63
N ILE A 160 -6.22 4.40 12.69
CA ILE A 160 -4.87 3.87 12.92
C ILE A 160 -3.90 5.01 13.28
N GLY A 161 -3.98 6.15 12.58
CA GLY A 161 -3.16 7.32 12.88
C GLY A 161 -3.45 7.96 14.23
N THR A 162 -4.64 7.77 14.78
CA THR A 162 -5.00 8.24 16.13
C THR A 162 -4.52 7.28 17.21
N VAL A 163 -4.60 5.96 16.97
CA VAL A 163 -4.12 4.92 17.90
C VAL A 163 -2.58 4.85 17.96
N ALA A 164 -1.91 5.20 16.86
CA ALA A 164 -0.45 5.21 16.75
C ALA A 164 0.25 6.36 17.49
N LYS A 165 -0.51 7.31 18.05
CA LYS A 165 -0.02 8.57 18.61
C LYS A 165 -0.03 8.55 20.13
#